data_AF-A0A9E4YPV3-F1
#
_entry.id   AF-A0A9E4YPV3-F1
#
_cell.length_a   1.000
_cell.length_b   1.000
_cell.length_c   1.000
_cell.angle_alpha   90.00
_cell.angle_beta   90.00
_cell.angle_gamma   90.00
#
_symmetry.space_group_name_H-M   'P 1'
#
loop_
_entity.id
_entity.type
_entity.pdbx_description
1 polymer ?
#
loop_
_entity_poly.entity_id
_entity_poly.type
_entity_poly.pdbx_seq_one_letter_code
_entity_poly.pdbx_strand_id
1 'polypeptide(L)'
;MGEIGDQRTDLPQALEKAVVQASGLAGDKPVTVVAEYPAHLPAVRASKSQIVQMIGGVIGKAVEAVDRGEVTVNAEIRSDSEEGTGPWAIVVIRLPASAQASQQALDLAMALEKKQTDDPSDLPVIRALAKSLGGDLWLEGPESERPRLLLSFPLLATQRGEGDIRSIVESHLALDSDSIETLLILVDDPARLKTMSMELGEEGYRVVATSSGREVLALAREEQPELILLDMLSRDPEALEVAMVLKHDHRTLNIPVLFLTSMSDPREEEERLGAASFLVRPAGTAALVSTIQGVLGAGVSPAGRVLVVEQDDAARETLVMIIQTHGYRVTEAAGPEEGLALAEHIPPELVLVNAMMARERDYWLLRGLRQLGHPFDIFVLAEALSEEEGKAAVGRGASGYSETGNLGQLLDQVRKQRDQS
;
A
#
# COMPACT_ATOMS: atom_id res chain seq x y z
N MET A 1 -21.88 30.17 -10.77
CA MET A 1 -21.15 29.25 -11.67
C MET A 1 -19.69 29.30 -11.25
N GLY A 2 -19.33 28.50 -10.25
CA GLY A 2 -17.96 28.33 -9.78
C GLY A 2 -17.61 26.87 -10.00
N GLU A 3 -16.46 26.60 -10.61
CA GLU A 3 -15.96 25.26 -10.89
C GLU A 3 -15.91 24.46 -9.58
N ILE A 4 -16.81 23.50 -9.43
CA ILE A 4 -16.82 22.59 -8.28
C ILE A 4 -15.72 21.54 -8.54
N GLY A 5 -14.53 21.84 -8.01
CA GLY A 5 -13.65 20.90 -7.35
C GLY A 5 -13.23 19.64 -8.11
N ASP A 6 -12.54 19.79 -9.24
CA ASP A 6 -11.74 18.69 -9.84
C ASP A 6 -10.26 18.74 -9.39
N GLN A 7 -10.00 19.32 -8.22
CA GLN A 7 -8.64 19.48 -7.70
C GLN A 7 -8.21 18.22 -6.94
N ARG A 8 -7.14 17.59 -7.45
CA ARG A 8 -6.41 16.51 -6.79
C ARG A 8 -5.66 17.07 -5.59
N THR A 9 -5.87 16.50 -4.41
CA THR A 9 -5.08 16.86 -3.23
C THR A 9 -4.45 15.64 -2.59
N ASP A 10 -3.16 15.79 -2.29
CA ASP A 10 -2.36 14.90 -1.46
C ASP A 10 -2.84 14.96 0.01
N LEU A 11 -3.46 13.87 0.46
CA LEU A 11 -4.14 13.81 1.76
C LEU A 11 -3.19 13.97 2.96
N PRO A 12 -1.98 13.34 3.01
CA PRO A 12 -0.99 13.57 4.06
C PRO A 12 -0.60 15.03 4.25
N GLN A 13 -0.34 15.78 3.17
CA GLN A 13 -0.03 17.22 3.28
C GLN A 13 -1.20 18.05 3.78
N ALA A 14 -2.43 17.66 3.47
CA ALA A 14 -3.62 18.35 3.97
C ALA A 14 -3.87 18.01 5.45
N LEU A 15 -3.67 16.75 5.84
CA LEU A 15 -3.70 16.28 7.23
C LEU A 15 -2.69 17.02 8.10
N GLU A 16 -1.42 17.12 7.65
CA GLU A 16 -0.37 17.82 8.39
C GLU A 16 -0.76 19.28 8.66
N LYS A 17 -1.21 20.00 7.64
CA LYS A 17 -1.68 21.38 7.80
C LYS A 17 -2.88 21.51 8.72
N ALA A 18 -3.84 20.59 8.62
CA ALA A 18 -5.02 20.57 9.47
C ALA A 18 -4.67 20.32 10.94
N VAL A 19 -3.76 19.37 11.21
CA VAL A 19 -3.27 19.05 12.56
C VAL A 19 -2.55 20.25 13.16
N VAL A 20 -1.64 20.90 12.42
CA VAL A 20 -0.95 22.11 12.88
C VAL A 20 -1.93 23.23 13.23
N GLN A 21 -2.93 23.48 12.36
CA GLN A 21 -3.95 24.50 12.59
C GLN A 21 -4.80 24.19 13.83
N ALA A 22 -5.26 22.95 13.98
CA ALA A 22 -6.16 22.56 15.07
C ALA A 22 -5.44 22.41 16.41
N SER A 23 -4.15 22.07 16.42
CA SER A 23 -3.34 21.99 17.64
C SER A 23 -3.22 23.34 18.35
N GLY A 24 -3.24 24.44 17.59
CA GLY A 24 -3.29 25.80 18.13
C GLY A 24 -4.59 26.16 18.86
N LEU A 25 -5.66 25.38 18.68
CA LEU A 25 -6.97 25.62 19.30
C LEU A 25 -7.06 25.10 20.75
N ALA A 26 -6.12 24.25 21.18
CA ALA A 26 -6.07 23.76 22.55
C ALA A 26 -5.85 24.88 23.59
N GLY A 27 -5.19 25.98 23.18
CA GLY A 27 -4.87 27.10 24.07
C GLY A 27 -4.04 26.62 25.27
N ASP A 28 -4.53 26.93 26.48
CA ASP A 28 -3.90 26.50 27.75
C ASP A 28 -4.39 25.12 28.25
N LYS A 29 -5.30 24.44 27.51
CA LYS A 29 -5.78 23.12 27.92
C LYS A 29 -4.65 22.09 27.81
N PRO A 30 -4.50 21.16 28.77
CA PRO A 30 -3.53 20.05 28.70
C PRO A 30 -3.98 18.96 27.73
N VAL A 31 -4.18 19.32 26.47
CA VAL A 31 -4.63 18.45 25.37
C VAL A 31 -3.53 18.40 24.32
N THR A 32 -3.18 17.20 23.87
CA THR A 32 -2.19 16.99 22.80
C THR A 32 -2.86 16.34 21.60
N VAL A 33 -2.59 16.83 20.40
CA VAL A 33 -3.01 16.22 19.15
C VAL A 33 -1.85 15.38 18.62
N VAL A 34 -2.06 14.09 18.43
CA VAL A 34 -1.07 13.15 17.91
C VAL A 34 -1.55 12.63 16.56
N ALA A 35 -0.68 12.63 15.56
CA ALA A 35 -0.98 12.21 14.20
C ALA A 35 -0.22 10.93 13.88
N GLU A 36 -0.96 9.85 13.57
CA GLU A 36 -0.44 8.53 13.25
C GLU A 36 -1.14 8.02 11.99
N TYR A 37 -0.58 8.31 10.83
CA TYR A 37 -1.11 7.86 9.54
C TYR A 37 0.03 7.43 8.59
N PRO A 38 -0.25 6.56 7.60
CA PRO A 38 0.74 6.15 6.62
C PRO A 38 1.33 7.34 5.87
N ALA A 39 2.62 7.27 5.52
CA ALA A 39 3.29 8.29 4.71
C ALA A 39 2.63 8.45 3.32
N HIS A 40 1.90 7.43 2.87
CA HIS A 40 1.30 7.37 1.55
C HIS A 40 -0.18 7.02 1.66
N LEU A 41 -1.03 7.99 1.31
CA LEU A 41 -2.47 7.80 1.16
C LEU A 41 -2.87 8.24 -0.25
N PRO A 42 -3.83 7.55 -0.90
CA PRO A 42 -4.30 7.93 -2.22
C PRO A 42 -4.86 9.36 -2.21
N ALA A 43 -4.76 10.05 -3.35
CA ALA A 43 -5.30 11.38 -3.47
C ALA A 43 -6.84 11.35 -3.40
N VAL A 44 -7.41 12.44 -2.90
CA VAL A 44 -8.87 12.59 -2.77
C VAL A 44 -9.37 13.76 -3.60
N ARG A 45 -10.63 13.69 -4.02
CA ARG A 45 -11.27 14.71 -4.87
C ARG A 45 -11.86 15.84 -4.03
N ALA A 46 -11.00 16.71 -3.55
CA ALA A 46 -11.40 17.92 -2.86
C ALA A 46 -10.24 18.93 -2.93
N SER A 47 -10.55 20.23 -2.93
CA SER A 47 -9.49 21.22 -2.87
C SER A 47 -8.76 21.14 -1.53
N LYS A 48 -7.45 21.43 -1.53
CA LYS A 48 -6.63 21.41 -0.33
C LYS A 48 -7.19 22.28 0.79
N SER A 49 -7.77 23.43 0.46
CA SER A 49 -8.43 24.31 1.43
C SER A 49 -9.67 23.65 2.05
N GLN A 50 -10.52 22.98 1.26
CA GLN A 50 -11.69 22.27 1.76
C GLN A 50 -11.30 21.12 2.69
N ILE A 51 -10.29 20.32 2.33
CA ILE A 51 -9.81 19.21 3.16
C ILE A 51 -9.25 19.74 4.48
N VAL A 52 -8.36 20.73 4.42
CA VAL A 52 -7.77 21.35 5.62
C VAL A 52 -8.86 21.93 6.51
N GLN A 53 -9.87 22.60 5.94
CA GLN A 53 -11.01 23.13 6.68
C GLN A 53 -11.83 22.04 7.36
N MET A 54 -12.22 20.98 6.64
CA MET A 54 -13.04 19.91 7.21
C MET A 54 -12.29 19.15 8.30
N ILE A 55 -11.07 18.68 8.00
CA ILE A 55 -10.25 17.94 8.97
C ILE A 55 -9.93 18.83 10.17
N GLY A 56 -9.48 20.06 9.94
CA GLY A 56 -9.14 21.01 11.00
C GLY A 56 -10.33 21.35 11.88
N GLY A 57 -11.52 21.52 11.29
CA GLY A 57 -12.76 21.75 12.03
C GLY A 57 -13.16 20.56 12.89
N VAL A 58 -13.07 19.33 12.37
CA VAL A 58 -13.38 18.11 13.13
C VAL A 58 -12.39 17.92 14.29
N ILE A 59 -11.09 18.10 14.06
CA ILE A 59 -10.07 18.04 15.13
C ILE A 59 -10.33 19.16 16.15
N GLY A 60 -10.64 20.37 15.70
CA GLY A 60 -10.96 21.51 16.57
C GLY A 60 -12.13 21.20 17.52
N LYS A 61 -13.23 20.66 17.00
CA LYS A 61 -14.37 20.23 17.83
C LYS A 61 -14.00 19.10 18.78
N ALA A 62 -13.16 18.15 18.37
CA ALA A 62 -12.67 17.10 19.25
C ALA A 62 -11.81 17.66 20.41
N VAL A 63 -10.94 18.64 20.13
CA VAL A 63 -10.10 19.34 21.13
C VAL A 63 -10.95 20.21 22.06
N GLU A 64 -11.95 20.91 21.55
CA GLU A 64 -12.89 21.70 22.36
C GLU A 64 -13.68 20.83 23.33
N ALA A 65 -14.08 19.62 22.89
CA ALA A 65 -14.87 18.66 23.65
C ALA A 65 -14.10 17.96 24.78
N VAL A 66 -12.77 18.10 24.85
CA VAL A 66 -11.94 17.47 25.88
C VAL A 66 -11.25 18.50 26.77
N ASP A 67 -11.11 18.18 28.06
CA ASP A 67 -10.42 19.05 29.02
C ASP A 67 -8.93 18.69 29.17
N ARG A 68 -8.59 17.40 28.98
CA ARG A 68 -7.23 16.87 29.07
C ARG A 68 -7.08 15.56 28.31
N GLY A 69 -5.85 15.25 27.91
CA GLY A 69 -5.50 13.96 27.32
C GLY A 69 -5.08 14.08 25.86
N GLU A 70 -5.16 12.97 25.14
CA GLU A 70 -4.65 12.86 23.78
C GLU A 70 -5.78 12.67 22.78
N VAL A 71 -5.76 13.46 21.71
CA VAL A 71 -6.62 13.30 20.52
C VAL A 71 -5.75 12.73 19.41
N THR A 72 -6.03 11.49 19.00
CA THR A 72 -5.23 10.81 17.97
C THR A 72 -5.92 10.92 16.61
N VAL A 73 -5.19 11.35 15.59
CA VAL A 73 -5.64 11.45 14.20
C VAL A 73 -4.96 10.35 13.38
N ASN A 74 -5.76 9.47 12.79
CA ASN A 74 -5.29 8.40 11.91
C ASN A 74 -6.00 8.51 10.55
N ALA A 75 -5.46 7.89 9.52
CA ALA A 75 -6.09 7.77 8.23
C ALA A 75 -5.87 6.38 7.64
N GLU A 76 -6.95 5.78 7.16
CA GLU A 76 -6.98 4.42 6.62
C GLU A 76 -7.76 4.36 5.31
N ILE A 77 -7.51 3.33 4.50
CA ILE A 77 -8.31 3.02 3.32
C ILE A 77 -9.31 1.93 3.72
N ARG A 78 -10.61 2.19 3.53
CA ARG A 78 -11.67 1.21 3.78
C ARG A 78 -12.39 0.86 2.50
N SER A 79 -12.36 -0.42 2.13
CA SER A 79 -12.86 -0.95 0.86
C SER A 79 -14.29 -1.50 0.90
N ASP A 80 -14.87 -1.65 2.10
CA ASP A 80 -16.22 -2.19 2.32
C ASP A 80 -17.13 -1.19 3.06
N SER A 81 -18.32 -0.96 2.50
CA SER A 81 -19.49 -0.44 3.23
C SER A 81 -20.76 -1.10 2.68
N GLU A 82 -21.72 -1.42 3.56
CA GLU A 82 -23.02 -2.01 3.20
C GLU A 82 -23.98 -1.00 2.52
N GLU A 83 -23.61 0.29 2.42
CA GLU A 83 -24.53 1.36 2.01
C GLU A 83 -24.11 2.22 0.80
N GLY A 84 -22.95 2.00 0.16
CA GLY A 84 -22.65 2.78 -1.05
C GLY A 84 -21.20 2.77 -1.56
N THR A 85 -21.10 2.88 -2.89
CA THR A 85 -19.99 2.45 -3.76
C THR A 85 -18.62 3.10 -3.53
N GLY A 86 -17.63 2.23 -3.29
CA GLY A 86 -16.20 2.47 -3.55
C GLY A 86 -15.33 2.47 -2.30
N PRO A 87 -14.01 2.28 -2.42
CA PRO A 87 -13.08 2.46 -1.31
C PRO A 87 -13.00 3.94 -0.89
N TRP A 88 -12.87 4.17 0.41
CA TRP A 88 -12.84 5.49 1.03
C TRP A 88 -11.49 5.70 1.69
N ALA A 89 -10.92 6.91 1.58
CA ALA A 89 -9.96 7.38 2.57
C ALA A 89 -10.76 7.87 3.78
N ILE A 90 -10.56 7.24 4.94
CA ILE A 90 -11.24 7.59 6.18
C ILE A 90 -10.22 8.20 7.12
N VAL A 91 -10.45 9.45 7.50
CA VAL A 91 -9.73 10.11 8.58
C VAL A 91 -10.47 9.82 9.88
N VAL A 92 -9.77 9.18 10.82
CA VAL A 92 -10.30 8.75 12.11
C VAL A 92 -9.70 9.62 13.21
N ILE A 93 -10.54 10.42 13.88
CA ILE A 93 -10.17 11.22 15.04
C ILE A 93 -10.67 10.51 16.30
N ARG A 94 -9.75 10.02 17.13
CA ARG A 94 -10.06 9.31 18.38
C ARG A 94 -9.99 10.27 19.56
N LEU A 95 -11.01 10.23 20.41
CA LEU A 95 -11.04 10.94 21.68
C LEU A 95 -10.37 10.09 22.79
N PRO A 96 -9.82 10.73 23.84
CA PRO A 96 -9.17 10.04 24.94
C PRO A 96 -10.15 9.17 25.73
N ALA A 97 -9.64 8.06 26.27
CA ALA A 97 -10.48 7.13 27.02
C ALA A 97 -10.88 7.68 28.39
N SER A 98 -12.10 8.24 28.49
CA SER A 98 -12.63 8.77 29.74
C SER A 98 -14.17 8.86 29.73
N ALA A 99 -14.79 8.73 30.91
CA ALA A 99 -16.24 8.89 31.06
C ALA A 99 -16.74 10.28 30.63
N GLN A 100 -15.92 11.31 30.79
CA GLN A 100 -16.21 12.66 30.31
C GLN A 100 -16.20 12.72 28.77
N ALA A 101 -15.23 12.09 28.11
CA ALA A 101 -15.16 12.03 26.66
C ALA A 101 -16.36 11.29 26.06
N SER A 102 -16.86 10.22 26.69
CA SER A 102 -18.09 9.55 26.25
C SER A 102 -19.32 10.46 26.36
N GLN A 103 -19.46 11.23 27.44
CA GLN A 103 -20.55 12.20 27.58
C GLN A 103 -20.47 13.31 26.52
N GLN A 104 -19.27 13.82 26.27
CA GLN A 104 -19.02 14.85 25.26
C GLN A 104 -19.19 14.31 23.83
N ALA A 105 -18.88 13.03 23.60
CA ALA A 105 -19.16 12.37 22.33
C ALA A 105 -20.66 12.28 22.04
N LEU A 106 -21.50 12.07 23.06
CA LEU A 106 -22.96 12.13 22.91
C LEU A 106 -23.43 13.55 22.51
N ASP A 107 -22.83 14.59 23.08
CA ASP A 107 -23.12 15.98 22.72
C ASP A 107 -22.69 16.30 21.27
N LEU A 108 -21.54 15.79 20.84
CA LEU A 108 -21.08 15.86 19.45
C LEU A 108 -22.00 15.10 18.50
N ALA A 109 -22.49 13.91 18.89
CA ALA A 109 -23.47 13.14 18.13
C ALA A 109 -24.77 13.93 17.91
N MET A 110 -25.28 14.56 18.96
CA MET A 110 -26.44 15.44 18.86
C MET A 110 -26.15 16.67 18.00
N ALA A 111 -24.95 17.23 18.07
CA ALA A 111 -24.55 18.38 17.27
C ALA A 111 -24.49 18.05 15.77
N LEU A 112 -24.06 16.84 15.38
CA LEU A 112 -24.03 16.36 13.99
C LEU A 112 -25.42 16.29 13.33
N GLU A 113 -26.48 16.12 14.12
CA GLU A 113 -27.88 16.01 13.68
C GLU A 113 -28.62 17.36 13.71
N LYS A 114 -28.00 18.44 14.21
CA LYS A 114 -28.61 19.77 14.23
C LYS A 114 -28.67 20.40 12.83
N LYS A 115 -29.54 21.41 12.68
CA LYS A 115 -29.58 22.25 11.47
C LYS A 115 -28.24 22.95 11.25
N GLN A 116 -27.89 23.14 9.98
CA GLN A 116 -26.72 23.93 9.59
C GLN A 116 -26.72 25.32 10.22
N THR A 117 -25.54 25.74 10.62
CA THR A 117 -25.20 27.06 11.14
C THR A 117 -24.41 27.83 10.08
N ASP A 118 -24.14 29.12 10.33
CA ASP A 118 -23.28 29.94 9.46
C ASP A 118 -21.77 29.76 9.75
N ASP A 119 -21.40 28.99 10.79
CA ASP A 119 -20.00 28.74 11.14
C ASP A 119 -19.40 27.64 10.26
N PRO A 120 -18.38 27.95 9.43
CA PRO A 120 -17.73 26.97 8.55
C PRO A 120 -16.99 25.84 9.29
N SER A 121 -16.80 25.94 10.61
CA SER A 121 -16.13 24.96 11.47
C SER A 121 -17.10 24.05 12.21
N ASP A 122 -18.41 24.26 12.06
CA ASP A 122 -19.43 23.45 12.73
C ASP A 122 -19.67 22.11 12.03
N LEU A 123 -19.91 21.07 12.83
CA LEU A 123 -20.04 19.69 12.34
C LEU A 123 -21.14 19.49 11.28
N PRO A 124 -22.34 20.11 11.38
CA PRO A 124 -23.35 20.01 10.31
C PRO A 124 -22.89 20.60 8.97
N VAL A 125 -22.09 21.68 8.99
CA VAL A 125 -21.56 22.32 7.79
C VAL A 125 -20.47 21.45 7.19
N ILE A 126 -19.57 20.92 8.02
CA ILE A 126 -18.52 20.00 7.60
C ILE A 126 -19.13 18.71 7.01
N ARG A 127 -20.13 18.12 7.68
CA ARG A 127 -20.83 16.93 7.19
C ARG A 127 -21.51 17.18 5.84
N ALA A 128 -22.15 18.33 5.67
CA ALA A 128 -22.76 18.69 4.40
C ALA A 128 -21.74 18.90 3.28
N LEU A 129 -20.59 19.51 3.60
CA LEU A 129 -19.48 19.65 2.66
C LEU A 129 -18.91 18.28 2.27
N ALA A 130 -18.69 17.37 3.25
CA ALA A 130 -18.26 16.01 3.00
C ALA A 130 -19.25 15.27 2.08
N LYS A 131 -20.56 15.34 2.37
CA LYS A 131 -21.61 14.77 1.52
C LYS A 131 -21.62 15.35 0.11
N SER A 132 -21.38 16.64 -0.05
CA SER A 132 -21.31 17.26 -1.38
C SER A 132 -20.14 16.75 -2.22
N LEU A 133 -19.09 16.23 -1.57
CA LEU A 133 -17.92 15.64 -2.19
C LEU A 133 -18.06 14.11 -2.38
N GLY A 134 -19.21 13.52 -2.01
CA GLY A 134 -19.42 12.07 -2.03
C GLY A 134 -18.85 11.34 -0.80
N GLY A 135 -18.42 12.10 0.22
CA GLY A 135 -18.00 11.67 1.56
C GLY A 135 -19.15 11.59 2.57
N ASP A 136 -18.84 11.31 3.84
CA ASP A 136 -19.69 11.63 4.99
C ASP A 136 -18.84 11.90 6.24
N LEU A 137 -19.48 12.48 7.26
CA LEU A 137 -18.94 12.62 8.61
C LEU A 137 -19.90 11.96 9.60
N TRP A 138 -19.40 11.00 10.37
CA TRP A 138 -20.18 10.32 11.40
C TRP A 138 -19.35 10.07 12.67
N LEU A 139 -20.04 9.66 13.73
CA LEU A 139 -19.44 9.29 15.00
C LEU A 139 -19.70 7.80 15.27
N GLU A 140 -18.64 7.04 15.55
CA GLU A 140 -18.73 5.64 15.97
C GLU A 140 -18.50 5.50 17.47
N GLY A 141 -19.30 4.64 18.09
CA GLY A 141 -19.22 4.32 19.51
C GLY A 141 -19.38 5.54 20.42
N PRO A 142 -20.45 6.35 20.31
CA PRO A 142 -20.68 7.52 21.18
C PRO A 142 -20.71 7.15 22.66
N GLU A 143 -21.24 5.96 22.98
CA GLU A 143 -21.31 5.41 24.35
C GLU A 143 -20.06 4.58 24.73
N SER A 144 -19.10 4.44 23.82
CA SER A 144 -17.91 3.64 24.07
C SER A 144 -16.89 4.39 24.94
N GLU A 145 -15.97 3.65 25.55
CA GLU A 145 -14.83 4.25 26.26
C GLU A 145 -13.86 4.98 25.32
N ARG A 146 -13.95 4.78 23.99
CA ARG A 146 -13.05 5.41 23.00
C ARG A 146 -13.84 5.85 21.76
N PRO A 147 -14.63 6.94 21.85
CA PRO A 147 -15.42 7.42 20.73
C PRO A 147 -14.53 7.92 19.58
N ARG A 148 -15.03 7.76 18.35
CA ARG A 148 -14.29 8.10 17.13
C ARG A 148 -15.15 8.93 16.19
N LEU A 149 -14.63 10.07 15.72
CA LEU A 149 -15.20 10.81 14.59
C LEU A 149 -14.53 10.32 13.31
N LEU A 150 -15.33 9.99 12.30
CA LEU A 150 -14.86 9.46 11.03
C LEU A 150 -15.32 10.40 9.91
N LEU A 151 -14.35 10.90 9.16
CA LEU A 151 -14.58 11.71 7.98
C LEU A 151 -14.10 10.92 6.76
N SER A 152 -15.02 10.61 5.84
CA SER A 152 -14.69 9.87 4.64
C SER A 152 -14.56 10.77 3.42
N PHE A 153 -13.63 10.40 2.56
CA PHE A 153 -13.39 11.00 1.26
C PHE A 153 -13.40 9.89 0.20
N PRO A 154 -14.17 10.05 -0.88
CA PRO A 154 -14.09 9.09 -1.98
C PRO A 154 -12.73 9.20 -2.66
N LEU A 155 -12.14 8.04 -2.97
CA LEU A 155 -10.91 7.98 -3.75
C LEU A 155 -11.16 8.34 -5.21
N LEU A 156 -10.21 9.03 -5.83
CA LEU A 156 -10.29 9.50 -7.22
C LEU A 156 -10.54 8.34 -8.22
N ALA A 157 -9.96 7.16 -7.95
CA ALA A 157 -10.02 5.87 -8.67
C ALA A 157 -11.42 5.35 -9.12
N THR A 158 -12.49 6.13 -8.97
CA THR A 158 -13.87 5.67 -9.03
C THR A 158 -14.78 6.34 -10.07
N GLN A 159 -14.38 7.34 -10.88
CA GLN A 159 -15.20 7.79 -12.03
C GLN A 159 -14.49 8.49 -13.22
N ARG A 160 -14.46 7.82 -14.39
CA ARG A 160 -15.03 8.28 -15.69
C ARG A 160 -15.05 7.16 -16.75
N GLY A 161 -16.13 7.10 -17.54
CA GLY A 161 -16.20 6.52 -18.90
C GLY A 161 -16.73 5.09 -19.05
N GLU A 162 -18.05 4.95 -19.26
CA GLU A 162 -18.63 3.75 -19.90
C GLU A 162 -17.97 3.52 -21.27
N GLY A 163 -17.26 2.41 -21.39
CA GLY A 163 -16.74 1.88 -22.64
C GLY A 163 -16.97 0.38 -22.62
N ASP A 164 -17.91 -0.07 -23.43
CA ASP A 164 -18.41 -1.45 -23.49
C ASP A 164 -17.39 -2.38 -24.17
N ILE A 165 -16.24 -2.62 -23.52
CA ILE A 165 -15.14 -3.45 -24.05
C ILE A 165 -15.30 -4.92 -23.67
N ARG A 166 -16.11 -5.24 -22.64
CA ARG A 166 -16.45 -6.63 -22.25
C ARG A 166 -16.85 -7.50 -23.45
N SER A 167 -17.60 -6.94 -24.41
CA SER A 167 -18.09 -7.69 -25.58
C SER A 167 -17.03 -8.08 -26.62
N ILE A 168 -15.83 -7.48 -26.60
CA ILE A 168 -14.81 -7.75 -27.62
C ILE A 168 -14.09 -9.07 -27.34
N VAL A 169 -13.88 -9.44 -26.07
CA VAL A 169 -13.03 -10.59 -25.72
C VAL A 169 -13.82 -11.90 -25.56
N GLU A 170 -15.08 -11.86 -25.12
CA GLU A 170 -15.93 -13.07 -25.09
C GLU A 170 -16.11 -13.71 -26.48
N SER A 171 -15.95 -12.93 -27.56
CA SER A 171 -16.17 -13.40 -28.93
C SER A 171 -15.04 -14.23 -29.55
N HIS A 172 -13.88 -14.36 -28.90
CA HIS A 172 -12.72 -15.09 -29.48
C HIS A 172 -12.39 -16.42 -28.77
N LEU A 173 -13.07 -16.75 -27.66
CA LEU A 173 -12.90 -18.03 -26.96
C LEU A 173 -13.89 -19.07 -27.46
N ALA A 174 -13.66 -19.55 -28.67
CA ALA A 174 -14.24 -20.80 -29.14
C ALA A 174 -13.17 -21.62 -29.85
N LEU A 175 -12.18 -22.10 -29.10
CA LEU A 175 -11.36 -23.22 -29.52
C LEU A 175 -11.15 -24.16 -28.33
N ASP A 176 -11.62 -25.39 -28.54
CA ASP A 176 -11.60 -26.51 -27.61
C ASP A 176 -10.22 -26.75 -26.98
N SER A 177 -10.06 -26.57 -25.66
CA SER A 177 -9.16 -27.43 -24.87
C SER A 177 -9.47 -27.38 -23.37
N ASP A 178 -9.41 -28.54 -22.73
CA ASP A 178 -9.60 -28.83 -21.30
C ASP A 178 -8.47 -28.26 -20.39
N SER A 179 -7.74 -27.22 -20.80
CA SER A 179 -6.68 -26.62 -19.98
C SER A 179 -7.18 -25.42 -19.19
N ILE A 180 -6.82 -25.35 -17.91
CA ILE A 180 -7.05 -24.19 -17.05
C ILE A 180 -6.23 -23.02 -17.62
N GLU A 181 -6.87 -22.17 -18.43
CA GLU A 181 -6.24 -20.95 -18.96
C GLU A 181 -6.04 -19.95 -17.82
N THR A 182 -4.84 -19.39 -17.71
CA THR A 182 -4.54 -18.35 -16.71
C THR A 182 -5.28 -17.07 -17.07
N LEU A 183 -6.04 -16.52 -16.13
CA LEU A 183 -6.85 -15.32 -16.28
C LEU A 183 -6.06 -14.06 -15.93
N LEU A 184 -5.97 -13.16 -16.91
CA LEU A 184 -5.33 -11.86 -16.78
C LEU A 184 -6.40 -10.78 -16.89
N ILE A 185 -6.34 -9.77 -16.01
CA ILE A 185 -7.04 -8.50 -16.30
C ILE A 185 -6.05 -7.55 -16.95
N LEU A 186 -6.40 -7.00 -18.11
CA LEU A 186 -5.62 -5.99 -18.80
C LEU A 186 -6.30 -4.63 -18.73
N VAL A 187 -5.60 -3.64 -18.17
CA VAL A 187 -6.02 -2.25 -18.12
C VAL A 187 -5.09 -1.39 -18.96
N ASP A 188 -5.59 -0.87 -20.08
CA ASP A 188 -4.83 -0.05 -21.02
C ASP A 188 -5.78 0.88 -21.81
N ASP A 189 -5.23 1.77 -22.62
CA ASP A 189 -5.93 2.57 -23.61
C ASP A 189 -6.74 1.68 -24.58
N PRO A 190 -7.99 2.05 -24.92
CA PRO A 190 -8.85 1.29 -25.84
C PRO A 190 -8.16 0.88 -27.16
N ALA A 191 -7.25 1.71 -27.68
CA ALA A 191 -6.54 1.43 -28.92
C ALA A 191 -5.53 0.27 -28.80
N ARG A 192 -5.00 0.01 -27.60
CA ARG A 192 -4.00 -1.05 -27.33
C ARG A 192 -4.61 -2.33 -26.80
N LEU A 193 -5.73 -2.24 -26.07
CA LEU A 193 -6.41 -3.40 -25.48
C LEU A 193 -6.64 -4.53 -26.48
N LYS A 194 -7.12 -4.21 -27.69
CA LYS A 194 -7.41 -5.22 -28.71
C LYS A 194 -6.17 -6.01 -29.14
N THR A 195 -5.07 -5.31 -29.45
CA THR A 195 -3.84 -5.94 -29.94
C THR A 195 -3.19 -6.79 -28.85
N MET A 196 -3.05 -6.27 -27.63
CA MET A 196 -2.46 -7.02 -26.52
C MET A 196 -3.33 -8.20 -26.07
N SER A 197 -4.66 -8.07 -26.10
CA SER A 197 -5.53 -9.19 -25.78
C SER A 197 -5.40 -10.32 -26.80
N MET A 198 -5.23 -10.00 -28.08
CA MET A 198 -4.97 -11.01 -29.12
C MET A 198 -3.62 -11.68 -28.92
N GLU A 199 -2.56 -10.89 -28.74
CA GLU A 199 -1.20 -11.40 -28.53
C GLU A 199 -1.10 -12.32 -27.30
N LEU A 200 -1.73 -11.94 -26.18
CA LEU A 200 -1.76 -12.77 -24.97
C LEU A 200 -2.68 -13.99 -25.15
N GLY A 201 -3.79 -13.85 -25.88
CA GLY A 201 -4.66 -14.98 -26.21
C GLY A 201 -3.97 -16.04 -27.07
N GLU A 202 -3.16 -15.64 -28.05
CA GLU A 202 -2.34 -16.55 -28.87
C GLU A 202 -1.32 -17.33 -28.04
N GLU A 203 -0.90 -16.78 -26.90
CA GLU A 203 0.03 -17.38 -25.93
C GLU A 203 -0.70 -18.24 -24.87
N GLY A 204 -2.03 -18.40 -24.98
CA GLY A 204 -2.84 -19.28 -24.14
C GLY A 204 -3.40 -18.64 -22.86
N TYR A 205 -3.42 -17.31 -22.77
CA TYR A 205 -4.02 -16.60 -21.63
C TYR A 205 -5.50 -16.26 -21.90
N ARG A 206 -6.35 -16.44 -20.88
CA ARG A 206 -7.69 -15.85 -20.85
C ARG A 206 -7.55 -14.39 -20.43
N VAL A 207 -7.94 -13.45 -21.28
CA VAL A 207 -7.77 -12.01 -20.99
C VAL A 207 -9.12 -11.35 -20.77
N VAL A 208 -9.26 -10.60 -19.69
CA VAL A 208 -10.37 -9.66 -19.46
C VAL A 208 -9.82 -8.25 -19.62
N ALA A 209 -10.18 -7.59 -20.72
CA ALA A 209 -9.71 -6.25 -21.03
C ALA A 209 -10.71 -5.19 -20.55
N THR A 210 -10.22 -4.17 -19.85
CA THR A 210 -10.99 -2.97 -19.52
C THR A 210 -10.15 -1.72 -19.75
N SER A 211 -10.77 -0.63 -20.20
CA SER A 211 -10.12 0.67 -20.24
C SER A 211 -10.40 1.51 -18.98
N SER A 212 -11.01 0.92 -17.95
CA SER A 212 -11.48 1.62 -16.76
C SER A 212 -10.80 1.11 -15.48
N GLY A 213 -10.08 2.01 -14.79
CA GLY A 213 -9.51 1.74 -13.46
C GLY A 213 -10.54 1.37 -12.38
N ARG A 214 -11.82 1.79 -12.54
CA ARG A 214 -12.91 1.42 -11.63
C ARG A 214 -13.37 -0.02 -11.87
N GLU A 215 -13.50 -0.41 -13.14
CA GLU A 215 -14.04 -1.71 -13.50
C GLU A 215 -13.08 -2.83 -13.08
N VAL A 216 -11.76 -2.60 -13.15
CA VAL A 216 -10.76 -3.59 -12.69
C VAL A 216 -10.92 -3.93 -11.20
N LEU A 217 -11.35 -3.02 -10.33
CA LEU A 217 -11.60 -3.34 -8.92
C LEU A 217 -12.77 -4.32 -8.75
N ALA A 218 -13.84 -4.12 -9.52
CA ALA A 218 -15.00 -5.02 -9.50
C ALA A 218 -14.67 -6.37 -10.14
N LEU A 219 -14.02 -6.33 -11.31
CA LEU A 219 -13.57 -7.52 -12.03
C LEU A 219 -12.56 -8.34 -11.21
N ALA A 220 -11.60 -7.70 -10.53
CA ALA A 220 -10.64 -8.42 -9.70
C ALA A 220 -11.31 -9.16 -8.54
N ARG A 221 -12.39 -8.59 -7.98
CA ARG A 221 -13.17 -9.23 -6.92
C ARG A 221 -14.02 -10.39 -7.43
N GLU A 222 -14.65 -10.21 -8.59
CA GLU A 222 -15.56 -11.18 -9.21
C GLU A 222 -14.82 -12.34 -9.87
N GLU A 223 -13.83 -12.04 -10.70
CA GLU A 223 -13.12 -12.99 -11.54
C GLU A 223 -11.89 -13.62 -10.86
N GLN A 224 -11.34 -13.00 -9.81
CA GLN A 224 -10.16 -13.47 -9.07
C GLN A 224 -8.99 -13.88 -10.00
N PRO A 225 -8.50 -12.97 -10.86
CA PRO A 225 -7.43 -13.29 -11.82
C PRO A 225 -6.12 -13.66 -11.13
N GLU A 226 -5.29 -14.44 -11.80
CA GLU A 226 -3.94 -14.76 -11.33
C GLU A 226 -2.97 -13.58 -11.50
N LEU A 227 -3.29 -12.59 -12.33
CA LEU A 227 -2.48 -11.38 -12.52
C LEU A 227 -3.30 -10.21 -13.10
N ILE A 228 -3.00 -8.99 -12.65
CA ILE A 228 -3.53 -7.74 -13.21
C ILE A 228 -2.41 -6.97 -13.90
N LEU A 229 -2.58 -6.66 -15.19
CA LEU A 229 -1.70 -5.83 -16.00
C LEU A 229 -2.27 -4.40 -16.07
N LEU A 230 -1.49 -3.40 -15.68
CA LEU A 230 -1.99 -2.03 -15.51
C LEU A 230 -1.08 -0.99 -16.16
N ASP A 231 -1.53 -0.33 -17.24
CA ASP A 231 -0.75 0.69 -17.94
C ASP A 231 -0.73 2.06 -17.22
N MET A 232 0.47 2.54 -16.91
CA MET A 232 0.74 3.85 -16.31
C MET A 232 0.62 5.03 -17.29
N LEU A 233 0.64 4.77 -18.61
CA LEU A 233 0.50 5.80 -19.65
C LEU A 233 -0.93 6.00 -20.14
N SER A 234 -1.89 5.20 -19.65
CA SER A 234 -3.29 5.55 -19.85
C SER A 234 -3.50 6.96 -19.30
N ARG A 235 -4.23 7.82 -20.01
CA ARG A 235 -4.49 9.22 -19.62
C ARG A 235 -5.42 9.32 -18.39
N ASP A 236 -5.33 8.33 -17.50
CA ASP A 236 -6.14 8.13 -16.32
C ASP A 236 -5.25 8.37 -15.10
N PRO A 237 -5.59 9.30 -14.20
CA PRO A 237 -4.71 9.72 -13.12
C PRO A 237 -4.50 8.68 -11.98
N GLU A 238 -4.85 7.40 -12.18
CA GLU A 238 -5.30 6.49 -11.09
C GLU A 238 -4.65 5.09 -11.06
N ALA A 239 -3.73 4.75 -11.97
CA ALA A 239 -3.11 3.42 -12.06
C ALA A 239 -2.56 2.89 -10.72
N LEU A 240 -1.89 3.78 -10.03
CA LEU A 240 -1.28 3.53 -8.74
C LEU A 240 -2.28 3.47 -7.58
N GLU A 241 -3.28 4.34 -7.65
CA GLU A 241 -4.35 4.42 -6.66
C GLU A 241 -5.20 3.16 -6.71
N VAL A 242 -5.47 2.64 -7.91
CA VAL A 242 -6.11 1.34 -8.13
C VAL A 242 -5.29 0.20 -7.49
N ALA A 243 -3.98 0.16 -7.70
CA ALA A 243 -3.13 -0.86 -7.09
C ALA A 243 -3.13 -0.78 -5.55
N MET A 244 -3.05 0.43 -4.98
CA MET A 244 -3.16 0.63 -3.53
C MET A 244 -4.49 0.10 -2.98
N VAL A 245 -5.60 0.38 -3.67
CA VAL A 245 -6.92 -0.15 -3.30
C VAL A 245 -6.93 -1.69 -3.36
N LEU A 246 -6.41 -2.28 -4.44
CA LEU A 246 -6.34 -3.74 -4.58
C LEU A 246 -5.52 -4.39 -3.45
N LYS A 247 -4.44 -3.75 -3.00
CA LYS A 247 -3.58 -4.24 -1.92
C LYS A 247 -4.16 -4.07 -0.51
N HIS A 248 -5.12 -3.17 -0.33
CA HIS A 248 -5.81 -2.97 0.95
C HIS A 248 -7.15 -3.71 1.05
N ASP A 249 -7.60 -4.41 0.00
CA ASP A 249 -8.79 -5.26 0.03
C ASP A 249 -8.41 -6.73 0.25
N HIS A 250 -8.98 -7.34 1.29
CA HIS A 250 -8.66 -8.70 1.71
C HIS A 250 -8.94 -9.77 0.63
N ARG A 251 -9.82 -9.46 -0.34
CA ARG A 251 -10.16 -10.35 -1.47
C ARG A 251 -9.19 -10.25 -2.63
N THR A 252 -8.39 -9.19 -2.71
CA THR A 252 -7.52 -8.92 -3.87
C THR A 252 -6.06 -8.70 -3.50
N LEU A 253 -5.71 -8.62 -2.21
CA LEU A 253 -4.36 -8.29 -1.74
C LEU A 253 -3.27 -9.23 -2.27
N ASN A 254 -3.63 -10.50 -2.50
CA ASN A 254 -2.73 -11.55 -2.97
C ASN A 254 -2.58 -11.58 -4.50
N ILE A 255 -3.45 -10.88 -5.23
CA ILE A 255 -3.39 -10.82 -6.70
C ILE A 255 -2.18 -9.95 -7.07
N PRO A 256 -1.20 -10.48 -7.82
CA PRO A 256 -0.09 -9.68 -8.30
C PRO A 256 -0.59 -8.60 -9.28
N VAL A 257 0.02 -7.42 -9.20
CA VAL A 257 -0.27 -6.29 -10.10
C VAL A 257 1.04 -5.95 -10.80
N LEU A 258 1.02 -6.01 -12.13
CA LEU A 258 2.14 -5.70 -13.00
C LEU A 258 1.87 -4.38 -13.71
N PHE A 259 2.65 -3.36 -13.39
CA PHE A 259 2.56 -2.10 -14.11
C PHE A 259 3.20 -2.22 -15.49
N LEU A 260 2.65 -1.52 -16.47
CA LEU A 260 3.23 -1.33 -17.78
C LEU A 260 3.54 0.16 -17.93
N THR A 261 4.81 0.54 -18.07
CA THR A 261 5.20 1.96 -18.23
C THR A 261 6.26 2.15 -19.31
N SER A 262 6.18 3.24 -20.08
CA SER A 262 7.28 3.65 -20.98
C SER A 262 8.17 4.72 -20.36
N MET A 263 8.05 4.98 -19.04
CA MET A 263 8.97 5.87 -18.32
C MET A 263 10.33 5.19 -18.17
N SER A 264 11.41 5.96 -18.36
CA SER A 264 12.79 5.48 -18.36
C SER A 264 13.34 5.15 -16.96
N ASP A 265 12.69 5.65 -15.90
CA ASP A 265 13.10 5.44 -14.51
C ASP A 265 11.86 5.35 -13.59
N PRO A 266 11.37 4.14 -13.27
CA PRO A 266 10.23 3.96 -12.37
C PRO A 266 10.58 4.10 -10.88
N ARG A 267 11.87 4.12 -10.51
CA ARG A 267 12.40 3.91 -9.15
C ARG A 267 11.84 4.89 -8.12
N GLU A 268 11.68 6.16 -8.51
CA GLU A 268 11.14 7.24 -7.67
C GLU A 268 9.67 6.99 -7.28
N GLU A 269 8.93 6.27 -8.13
CA GLU A 269 7.57 5.82 -7.83
C GLU A 269 7.61 4.51 -7.01
N GLU A 270 8.54 3.59 -7.27
CA GLU A 270 8.69 2.32 -6.52
C GLU A 270 8.99 2.56 -5.03
N GLU A 271 9.89 3.49 -4.73
CA GLU A 271 10.25 3.94 -3.36
C GLU A 271 9.04 4.49 -2.59
N ARG A 272 8.06 5.09 -3.28
CA ARG A 272 6.90 5.74 -2.65
C ARG A 272 5.80 4.76 -2.20
N LEU A 273 5.82 3.48 -2.59
CA LEU A 273 4.62 2.63 -2.47
C LEU A 273 4.80 1.29 -1.79
N GLY A 274 6.03 0.87 -1.50
CA GLY A 274 6.36 -0.17 -0.52
C GLY A 274 5.72 -1.56 -0.67
N ALA A 275 4.97 -1.85 -1.75
CA ALA A 275 4.27 -3.14 -1.93
C ALA A 275 3.78 -3.43 -3.38
N ALA A 276 4.13 -2.60 -4.36
CA ALA A 276 3.73 -2.79 -5.75
C ALA A 276 4.86 -3.46 -6.55
N SER A 277 4.55 -4.53 -7.29
CA SER A 277 5.49 -5.13 -8.24
C SER A 277 5.53 -4.27 -9.51
N PHE A 278 6.50 -3.38 -9.61
CA PHE A 278 6.69 -2.57 -10.80
C PHE A 278 7.46 -3.36 -11.86
N LEU A 279 7.04 -3.21 -13.12
CA LEU A 279 7.91 -3.51 -14.25
C LEU A 279 7.82 -2.38 -15.26
N VAL A 280 8.98 -1.98 -15.77
CA VAL A 280 9.06 -1.18 -16.99
C VAL A 280 8.49 -2.02 -18.12
N ARG A 281 7.62 -1.43 -18.97
CA ARG A 281 6.99 -2.14 -20.09
C ARG A 281 8.10 -2.82 -20.90
N PRO A 282 8.18 -4.15 -20.91
CA PRO A 282 9.24 -4.84 -21.62
C PRO A 282 9.06 -4.60 -23.14
N ALA A 283 10.17 -4.40 -23.85
CA ALA A 283 10.13 -4.10 -25.28
C ALA A 283 9.70 -5.34 -26.09
N GLY A 284 8.40 -5.45 -26.38
CA GLY A 284 7.81 -6.48 -27.24
C GLY A 284 7.11 -7.63 -26.51
N THR A 285 6.22 -8.32 -27.23
CA THR A 285 5.31 -9.36 -26.74
C THR A 285 6.04 -10.52 -26.05
N ALA A 286 7.12 -11.03 -26.64
CA ALA A 286 7.89 -12.15 -26.08
C ALA A 286 8.48 -11.83 -24.69
N ALA A 287 8.93 -10.59 -24.50
CA ALA A 287 9.47 -10.15 -23.23
C ALA A 287 8.35 -9.95 -22.19
N LEU A 288 7.17 -9.46 -22.60
CA LEU A 288 5.99 -9.39 -21.74
C LEU A 288 5.52 -10.78 -21.29
N VAL A 289 5.44 -11.75 -22.20
CA VAL A 289 5.07 -13.14 -21.90
C VAL A 289 6.06 -13.77 -20.93
N SER A 290 7.37 -13.60 -21.15
CA SER A 290 8.39 -14.09 -20.23
C SER A 290 8.26 -13.48 -18.83
N THR A 291 7.90 -12.20 -18.73
CA THR A 291 7.65 -11.53 -17.45
C THR A 291 6.40 -12.09 -16.77
N ILE A 292 5.30 -12.24 -17.51
CA ILE A 292 4.05 -12.83 -17.00
C ILE A 292 4.31 -14.25 -16.48
N GLN A 293 5.01 -15.08 -17.26
CA GLN A 293 5.42 -16.44 -16.84
C GLN A 293 6.36 -16.41 -15.63
N GLY A 294 7.22 -15.40 -15.52
CA GLY A 294 8.06 -15.19 -14.34
C GLY A 294 7.23 -14.92 -13.09
N VAL A 295 6.23 -14.03 -13.18
CA VAL A 295 5.35 -13.66 -12.06
C VAL A 295 4.39 -14.80 -11.68
N LEU A 296 3.87 -15.54 -12.67
CA LEU A 296 2.93 -16.65 -12.46
C LEU A 296 3.61 -17.98 -12.10
N GLY A 297 4.72 -18.30 -12.77
CA GLY A 297 5.54 -19.51 -12.53
C GLY A 297 6.36 -19.43 -11.25
N ALA A 298 6.54 -18.22 -10.73
CA ALA A 298 6.86 -17.94 -9.36
C ALA A 298 5.70 -18.30 -8.41
N GLY A 299 5.18 -19.54 -8.44
CA GLY A 299 4.14 -20.07 -7.55
C GLY A 299 4.08 -19.32 -6.20
N VAL A 300 3.16 -18.36 -6.13
CA VAL A 300 3.24 -17.25 -5.18
C VAL A 300 2.83 -17.79 -3.81
N SER A 301 3.82 -17.95 -2.92
CA SER A 301 3.62 -17.73 -1.50
C SER A 301 4.29 -16.39 -1.14
N PRO A 302 3.56 -15.26 -1.23
CA PRO A 302 4.07 -13.89 -1.02
C PRO A 302 4.17 -13.56 0.49
N ALA A 303 4.37 -14.59 1.31
CA ALA A 303 4.20 -14.53 2.76
C ALA A 303 5.53 -14.50 3.54
N GLY A 304 6.66 -14.80 2.89
CA GLY A 304 7.96 -14.82 3.55
C GLY A 304 8.51 -13.42 3.81
N ARG A 305 8.87 -13.16 5.08
CA ARG A 305 9.51 -11.91 5.50
C ARG A 305 11.02 -12.02 5.38
N VAL A 306 11.63 -11.10 4.65
CA VAL A 306 13.08 -10.92 4.55
C VAL A 306 13.47 -9.74 5.42
N LEU A 307 14.40 -9.94 6.36
CA LEU A 307 15.02 -8.85 7.12
C LEU A 307 16.30 -8.43 6.41
N VAL A 308 16.45 -7.13 6.10
CA VAL A 308 17.69 -6.55 5.57
C VAL A 308 18.37 -5.73 6.65
N VAL A 309 19.62 -6.04 6.95
CA VAL A 309 20.48 -5.31 7.89
C VAL A 309 21.61 -4.65 7.09
N GLU A 310 21.44 -3.37 6.77
CA GLU A 310 22.33 -2.57 5.94
C GLU A 310 22.34 -1.12 6.41
N GLN A 311 23.53 -0.58 6.67
CA GLN A 311 23.71 0.76 7.24
C GLN A 311 23.71 1.86 6.17
N ASP A 312 24.10 1.53 4.94
CA ASP A 312 24.09 2.48 3.84
C ASP A 312 22.69 2.56 3.22
N ASP A 313 22.11 3.75 3.24
CA ASP A 313 20.72 3.94 2.81
C ASP A 313 20.51 3.58 1.34
N ALA A 314 21.43 3.97 0.45
CA ALA A 314 21.34 3.69 -0.98
C ALA A 314 21.51 2.20 -1.31
N ALA A 315 22.43 1.53 -0.61
CA ALA A 315 22.59 0.08 -0.73
C ALA A 315 21.36 -0.66 -0.18
N ARG A 316 20.81 -0.21 0.95
CA ARG A 316 19.62 -0.80 1.56
C ARG A 316 18.41 -0.66 0.65
N GLU A 317 18.18 0.52 0.07
CA GLU A 317 17.14 0.77 -0.94
C GLU A 317 17.28 -0.17 -2.14
N THR A 318 18.51 -0.34 -2.66
CA THR A 318 18.80 -1.25 -3.77
C THR A 318 18.48 -2.71 -3.42
N LEU A 319 18.86 -3.15 -2.22
CA LEU A 319 18.56 -4.50 -1.72
C LEU A 319 17.05 -4.71 -1.58
N VAL A 320 16.36 -3.77 -0.95
CA VAL A 320 14.91 -3.78 -0.74
C VAL A 320 14.18 -3.92 -2.08
N MET A 321 14.55 -3.10 -3.08
CA MET A 321 13.99 -3.17 -4.44
C MET A 321 14.19 -4.57 -5.06
N ILE A 322 15.40 -5.11 -5.03
CA ILE A 322 15.68 -6.45 -5.58
C ILE A 322 14.85 -7.51 -4.86
N ILE A 323 14.70 -7.45 -3.54
CA ILE A 323 13.96 -8.46 -2.78
C ILE A 323 12.45 -8.37 -3.04
N GLN A 324 11.91 -7.16 -3.09
CA GLN A 324 10.49 -6.91 -3.35
C GLN A 324 10.09 -7.28 -4.79
N THR A 325 10.97 -7.05 -5.78
CA THR A 325 10.74 -7.51 -7.16
C THR A 325 10.64 -9.02 -7.29
N HIS A 326 11.21 -9.78 -6.34
CA HIS A 326 11.08 -11.24 -6.26
C HIS A 326 9.89 -11.70 -5.39
N GLY A 327 9.03 -10.76 -4.93
CA GLY A 327 7.76 -11.07 -4.26
C GLY A 327 7.83 -11.26 -2.75
N TYR A 328 8.95 -10.92 -2.10
CA TYR A 328 9.13 -11.03 -0.65
C TYR A 328 8.73 -9.74 0.09
N ARG A 329 8.27 -9.85 1.34
CA ARG A 329 8.05 -8.69 2.24
C ARG A 329 9.37 -8.34 2.91
N VAL A 330 9.70 -7.05 2.99
CA VAL A 330 10.99 -6.62 3.58
C VAL A 330 10.76 -5.91 4.92
N THR A 331 11.59 -6.23 5.89
CA THR A 331 11.76 -5.46 7.13
C THR A 331 13.19 -4.92 7.11
N GLU A 332 13.36 -3.63 7.40
CA GLU A 332 14.64 -2.94 7.27
C GLU A 332 15.24 -2.67 8.66
N ALA A 333 16.56 -2.76 8.74
CA ALA A 333 17.33 -2.33 9.89
C ALA A 333 18.59 -1.60 9.41
N ALA A 334 18.80 -0.39 9.92
CA ALA A 334 20.00 0.41 9.66
C ALA A 334 21.19 -0.05 10.51
N GLY A 335 20.94 -0.84 11.56
CA GLY A 335 21.95 -1.28 12.52
C GLY A 335 21.80 -2.74 12.95
N PRO A 336 22.88 -3.40 13.42
CA PRO A 336 22.81 -4.77 13.92
C PRO A 336 21.90 -4.93 15.15
N GLU A 337 21.88 -3.95 16.06
CA GLU A 337 21.02 -3.91 17.24
C GLU A 337 19.53 -3.89 16.86
N GLU A 338 19.18 -3.03 15.91
CA GLU A 338 17.82 -2.91 15.37
C GLU A 338 17.41 -4.20 14.66
N GLY A 339 18.30 -4.77 13.84
CA GLY A 339 18.04 -6.02 13.13
C GLY A 339 17.78 -7.19 14.08
N LEU A 340 18.54 -7.31 15.17
CA LEU A 340 18.32 -8.35 16.17
C LEU A 340 16.98 -8.15 16.91
N ALA A 341 16.67 -6.92 17.32
CA ALA A 341 15.41 -6.62 17.99
C ALA A 341 14.19 -6.87 17.10
N LEU A 342 14.27 -6.50 15.81
CA LEU A 342 13.20 -6.75 14.84
C LEU A 342 13.03 -8.25 14.57
N ALA A 343 14.13 -9.01 14.47
CA ALA A 343 14.06 -10.46 14.29
C ALA A 343 13.41 -11.19 15.47
N GLU A 344 13.56 -10.67 16.68
CA GLU A 344 12.92 -11.20 17.89
C GLU A 344 11.40 -10.95 17.92
N HIS A 345 10.96 -9.77 17.50
CA HIS A 345 9.54 -9.37 17.55
C HIS A 345 8.74 -9.77 16.31
N ILE A 346 9.41 -9.81 15.15
CA ILE A 346 8.84 -10.10 13.84
C ILE A 346 9.73 -11.15 13.19
N PRO A 347 9.48 -12.45 13.42
CA PRO A 347 10.37 -13.50 12.95
C PRO A 347 10.43 -13.50 11.41
N PRO A 348 11.62 -13.27 10.82
CA PRO A 348 11.82 -13.36 9.39
C PRO A 348 11.98 -14.82 8.98
N GLU A 349 11.91 -15.06 7.68
CA GLU A 349 12.24 -16.34 7.06
C GLU A 349 13.66 -16.34 6.49
N LEU A 350 14.13 -15.17 6.06
CA LEU A 350 15.46 -14.94 5.51
C LEU A 350 16.00 -13.63 6.11
N VAL A 351 17.28 -13.62 6.46
CA VAL A 351 17.99 -12.44 6.93
C VAL A 351 19.16 -12.20 5.99
N LEU A 352 19.24 -10.98 5.45
CA LEU A 352 20.32 -10.50 4.61
C LEU A 352 21.11 -9.47 5.41
N VAL A 353 22.41 -9.72 5.62
CA VAL A 353 23.26 -8.88 6.46
C VAL A 353 24.44 -8.39 5.64
N ASN A 354 24.68 -7.08 5.65
CA ASN A 354 25.91 -6.52 5.09
C ASN A 354 27.15 -7.13 5.75
N ALA A 355 28.18 -7.48 4.98
CA ALA A 355 29.38 -8.15 5.49
C ALA A 355 30.17 -7.33 6.51
N MET A 356 30.20 -6.01 6.38
CA MET A 356 30.86 -5.13 7.36
C MET A 356 30.14 -5.20 8.70
N MET A 357 28.81 -5.05 8.69
CA MET A 357 27.97 -5.15 9.87
C MET A 357 28.00 -6.56 10.48
N ALA A 358 27.99 -7.59 9.63
CA ALA A 358 28.11 -8.97 10.04
C ALA A 358 29.45 -9.25 10.75
N ARG A 359 30.54 -8.54 10.42
CA ARG A 359 31.86 -8.73 11.02
C ARG A 359 32.06 -7.99 12.33
N GLU A 360 31.22 -7.01 12.61
CA GLU A 360 31.33 -6.23 13.84
C GLU A 360 31.37 -7.15 15.05
N ARG A 361 32.16 -6.77 16.06
CA ARG A 361 32.34 -7.46 17.34
C ARG A 361 32.40 -9.00 17.19
N ASP A 362 33.17 -9.47 16.21
CA ASP A 362 33.36 -10.90 15.85
C ASP A 362 32.04 -11.63 15.55
N TYR A 363 31.21 -11.05 14.66
CA TYR A 363 29.96 -11.64 14.19
C TYR A 363 28.94 -11.91 15.30
N TRP A 364 28.87 -10.98 16.25
CA TRP A 364 27.91 -11.04 17.35
C TRP A 364 26.46 -11.09 16.86
N LEU A 365 26.12 -10.38 15.78
CA LEU A 365 24.77 -10.36 15.19
C LEU A 365 24.37 -11.76 14.70
N LEU A 366 25.22 -12.44 13.92
CA LEU A 366 24.93 -13.78 13.42
C LEU A 366 24.71 -14.77 14.57
N ARG A 367 25.53 -14.68 15.62
CA ARG A 367 25.37 -15.49 16.83
C ARG A 367 24.09 -15.16 17.59
N GLY A 368 23.75 -13.87 17.73
CA GLY A 368 22.53 -13.41 18.37
C GLY A 368 21.27 -13.91 17.64
N LEU A 369 21.24 -13.75 16.32
CA LEU A 369 20.17 -14.26 15.46
C LEU A 369 20.00 -15.78 15.62
N ARG A 370 21.09 -16.55 15.66
CA ARG A 370 21.02 -18.00 15.90
C ARG A 370 20.55 -18.39 17.30
N GLN A 371 20.73 -17.53 18.30
CA GLN A 371 20.26 -17.79 19.67
C GLN A 371 18.75 -17.58 19.83
N LEU A 372 18.08 -16.89 18.90
CA LEU A 372 16.62 -16.72 18.92
C LEU A 372 15.84 -18.04 18.71
N GLY A 373 16.53 -19.15 18.35
CA GLY A 373 15.94 -20.49 18.30
C GLY A 373 14.99 -20.76 17.13
N HIS A 374 14.81 -19.79 16.24
CA HIS A 374 14.00 -19.90 15.02
C HIS A 374 14.87 -20.29 13.81
N PRO A 375 14.38 -21.16 12.91
CA PRO A 375 15.11 -21.58 11.72
C PRO A 375 14.91 -20.57 10.57
N PHE A 376 15.53 -19.39 10.67
CA PHE A 376 15.65 -18.49 9.51
C PHE A 376 16.99 -18.66 8.81
N ASP A 377 17.00 -18.51 7.48
CA ASP A 377 18.23 -18.50 6.71
C ASP A 377 18.95 -17.16 6.89
N ILE A 378 20.28 -17.18 6.99
CA ILE A 378 21.08 -15.96 7.19
C ILE A 378 22.14 -15.89 6.09
N PHE A 379 22.06 -14.89 5.21
CA PHE A 379 23.05 -14.67 4.17
C PHE A 379 23.82 -13.38 4.38
N VAL A 380 25.13 -13.46 4.19
CA VAL A 380 26.00 -12.29 4.24
C VAL A 380 26.23 -11.75 2.83
N LEU A 381 25.99 -10.45 2.64
CA LEU A 381 26.10 -9.75 1.36
C LEU A 381 27.24 -8.73 1.37
N ALA A 382 27.98 -8.63 0.26
CA ALA A 382 28.88 -7.51 -0.01
C ALA A 382 29.01 -7.27 -1.52
N GLU A 383 29.45 -6.08 -1.92
CA GLU A 383 29.79 -5.79 -3.31
C GLU A 383 30.91 -6.68 -3.86
N ALA A 384 31.90 -6.95 -3.01
CA ALA A 384 32.97 -7.91 -3.26
C ALA A 384 33.25 -8.65 -1.97
N LEU A 385 33.18 -9.98 -2.00
CA LEU A 385 33.43 -10.81 -0.82
C LEU A 385 34.51 -11.83 -1.15
N SER A 386 35.60 -11.85 -0.38
CA SER A 386 36.61 -12.89 -0.56
C SER A 386 36.09 -14.25 -0.08
N GLU A 387 36.62 -15.32 -0.66
CA GLU A 387 36.22 -16.69 -0.29
C GLU A 387 36.52 -16.99 1.18
N GLU A 388 37.57 -16.39 1.76
CA GLU A 388 37.90 -16.53 3.18
C GLU A 388 36.88 -15.82 4.09
N GLU A 389 36.42 -14.62 3.71
CA GLU A 389 35.40 -13.86 4.45
C GLU A 389 34.05 -14.59 4.45
N GLY A 390 33.66 -15.14 3.30
CA GLY A 390 32.44 -15.93 3.18
C GLY A 390 32.46 -17.18 4.07
N LYS A 391 33.56 -17.94 4.04
CA LYS A 391 33.73 -19.12 4.91
C LYS A 391 33.75 -18.74 6.39
N ALA A 392 34.35 -17.60 6.75
CA ALA A 392 34.37 -17.11 8.12
C ALA A 392 32.98 -16.74 8.65
N ALA A 393 32.11 -16.18 7.80
CA ALA A 393 30.71 -15.89 8.14
C ALA A 393 29.88 -17.17 8.33
N VAL A 394 30.02 -18.15 7.43
CA VAL A 394 29.33 -19.45 7.54
C VAL A 394 29.74 -20.18 8.82
N GLY A 395 31.04 -20.20 9.14
CA GLY A 395 31.55 -20.77 10.38
C GLY A 395 31.04 -20.10 11.67
N ARG A 396 30.38 -18.94 11.56
CA ARG A 396 29.84 -18.16 12.69
C ARG A 396 28.32 -18.01 12.68
N GLY A 397 27.63 -18.75 11.81
CA GLY A 397 26.18 -18.88 11.83
C GLY A 397 25.45 -18.43 10.57
N ALA A 398 26.14 -17.91 9.55
CA ALA A 398 25.49 -17.68 8.25
C ALA A 398 25.12 -19.01 7.58
N SER A 399 23.94 -19.09 6.96
CA SER A 399 23.55 -20.16 6.04
C SER A 399 24.38 -20.11 4.75
N GLY A 400 24.81 -18.91 4.34
CA GLY A 400 25.67 -18.72 3.17
C GLY A 400 26.13 -17.28 3.01
N TYR A 401 26.76 -17.00 1.87
CA TYR A 401 27.20 -15.67 1.50
C TYR A 401 27.05 -15.47 -0.01
N SER A 402 26.84 -14.22 -0.44
CA SER A 402 26.71 -13.87 -1.85
C SER A 402 27.25 -12.47 -2.10
N GLU A 403 27.65 -12.22 -3.34
CA GLU A 403 27.81 -10.84 -3.81
C GLU A 403 26.44 -10.18 -3.97
N THR A 404 26.35 -8.89 -3.65
CA THR A 404 25.12 -8.09 -3.77
C THR A 404 24.56 -8.12 -5.20
N GLY A 405 25.43 -8.12 -6.21
CA GLY A 405 25.03 -8.20 -7.62
C GLY A 405 24.36 -9.53 -8.02
N ASN A 406 24.51 -10.58 -7.22
CA ASN A 406 23.93 -11.91 -7.47
C ASN A 406 22.69 -12.20 -6.62
N LEU A 407 22.15 -11.19 -5.92
CA LEU A 407 21.04 -11.36 -4.99
C LEU A 407 19.79 -11.99 -5.63
N GLY A 408 19.45 -11.65 -6.87
CA GLY A 408 18.31 -12.28 -7.56
C GLY A 408 18.45 -13.80 -7.71
N GLN A 409 19.64 -14.27 -8.11
CA GLN A 409 19.92 -15.70 -8.23
C GLN A 409 19.87 -16.41 -6.87
N LEU A 410 20.33 -15.73 -5.81
CA LEU A 410 20.25 -16.24 -4.45
C LEU A 410 18.79 -16.44 -4.01
N LEU A 411 17.93 -15.45 -4.25
CA LEU A 411 16.51 -15.50 -3.89
C LEU A 411 15.78 -16.63 -4.64
N ASP A 412 16.09 -16.85 -5.91
CA ASP A 412 15.58 -17.96 -6.70
C ASP A 412 16.06 -19.33 -6.18
N GLN A 413 17.31 -19.41 -5.73
CA GLN A 413 17.89 -20.63 -5.19
C GLN A 413 17.27 -21.00 -3.83
N VAL A 414 17.16 -20.03 -2.92
CA VAL A 414 16.55 -20.21 -1.58
C VAL A 414 15.10 -20.69 -1.74
N ARG A 415 14.38 -20.12 -2.71
CA ARG A 415 13.03 -20.54 -3.06
C ARG A 415 12.96 -22.00 -3.52
N LYS A 416 13.78 -22.39 -4.51
CA LYS A 416 13.80 -23.75 -5.06
C LYS A 416 14.14 -24.82 -4.03
N GLN A 417 15.01 -24.50 -3.06
CA GLN A 417 15.37 -25.42 -1.99
C GLN A 417 14.21 -25.68 -1.01
N ARG A 418 13.35 -24.68 -0.81
CA ARG A 418 12.17 -24.79 0.05
C ARG A 418 11.01 -25.54 -0.57
N ASP A 419 10.78 -25.38 -1.87
CA ASP A 419 9.72 -26.13 -2.58
C ASP A 419 10.00 -27.65 -2.64
N GLN A 420 11.23 -28.07 -2.31
CA GLN A 420 11.69 -29.46 -2.31
C GLN A 420 11.82 -30.08 -0.91
N SER A 421 11.61 -29.30 0.16
CA SER A 421 11.73 -29.71 1.58
C SER A 421 10.36 -29.83 2.23
#